data_AF-A0A4S8KIJ5-F1
#
_entry.id   AF-A0A4S8KIJ5-F1
#
_cell.length_a   1.000
_cell.length_b   1.000
_cell.length_c   1.000
_cell.angle_alpha   90.00
_cell.angle_beta   90.00
_cell.angle_gamma   90.00
#
_symmetry.space_group_name_H-M   'P 1'
#
loop_
_entity.id
_entity.type
_entity.pdbx_description
1 polymer ?
#
loop_
_entity_poly.entity_id
_entity_poly.type
_entity_poly.pdbx_seq_one_letter_code
_entity_poly.pdbx_strand_id
1 'polypeptide(L)'
;MRLINTTTLQVVEFLSIDVPPYAILSHTWGNEEVTFRDMMLRLTKDLAVEASTRIEQKAGFIKIQKSCELAKRDGFEYIWNDTCCIDKESSAELSEAINSMYRHYGGSGVCYAYLVDVSLSLWNSRWFTRGWTLQELLAPSNIVFYDKDWLEIGTRSSLAELVSVITMIPTSVLEGDQDLKSCTIAQRMSWAA
;
A
#
# COMPACT_ATOMS: atom_id res chain seq x y z
N MET A 1 7.86 13.69 -0.94
CA MET A 1 6.89 12.56 -0.96
C MET A 1 5.61 13.04 -1.61
N ARG A 2 5.01 12.25 -2.51
CA ARG A 2 3.68 12.56 -3.06
C ARG A 2 2.61 11.73 -2.37
N LEU A 3 1.42 12.31 -2.19
CA LEU A 3 0.26 11.68 -1.57
C LEU A 3 -1.00 12.01 -2.37
N ILE A 4 -1.99 11.12 -2.34
CA ILE A 4 -3.31 11.35 -2.95
C ILE A 4 -4.22 11.96 -1.89
N ASN A 5 -4.83 13.11 -2.17
CA ASN A 5 -5.88 13.66 -1.32
C ASN A 5 -7.15 12.79 -1.44
N THR A 6 -7.68 12.33 -0.31
CA THR A 6 -8.79 11.36 -0.26
C THR A 6 -10.12 11.93 -0.74
N THR A 7 -10.25 13.26 -0.80
CA THR A 7 -11.47 13.94 -1.26
C THR A 7 -11.39 14.34 -2.73
N THR A 8 -10.27 14.91 -3.18
CA THR A 8 -10.13 15.40 -4.56
C THR A 8 -9.54 14.38 -5.52
N LEU A 9 -8.95 13.30 -4.99
CA LEU A 9 -8.18 12.30 -5.74
C LEU A 9 -7.05 12.92 -6.57
N GLN A 10 -6.49 14.03 -6.08
CA GLN A 10 -5.35 14.71 -6.68
C GLN A 10 -4.07 14.25 -5.99
N VAL A 11 -3.00 14.08 -6.78
CA VAL A 11 -1.66 13.85 -6.25
C VAL A 11 -1.07 15.20 -5.82
N VAL A 12 -0.68 15.30 -4.56
CA VAL A 12 -0.09 16.48 -3.93
C VAL A 12 1.33 16.14 -3.48
N GLU A 13 2.27 17.04 -3.73
CA GLU A 13 3.67 16.88 -3.35
C GLU A 13 3.98 17.60 -2.03
N PHE A 14 4.65 16.89 -1.14
CA PHE A 14 5.11 17.37 0.15
C PHE A 14 6.63 17.23 0.27
N LEU A 15 7.26 18.22 0.91
CA LEU A 15 8.66 18.12 1.29
C LEU A 15 8.82 17.11 2.44
N SER A 16 9.96 16.44 2.51
CA SER A 16 10.20 15.34 3.47
C SER A 16 10.08 15.73 4.94
N ILE A 17 10.12 17.03 5.26
CA ILE A 17 9.96 17.57 6.63
C ILE A 17 8.51 17.88 7.00
N ASP A 18 7.61 18.01 6.02
CA ASP A 18 6.23 18.50 6.18
C ASP A 18 5.21 17.48 5.65
N VAL A 19 5.49 16.18 5.84
CA VAL A 19 4.58 15.11 5.41
C VAL A 19 3.44 15.00 6.44
N PRO A 20 2.17 15.24 6.05
CA PRO A 20 1.03 15.10 6.96
C PRO A 20 0.78 13.63 7.29
N PRO A 21 0.00 13.31 8.35
CA PRO A 21 -0.46 11.93 8.58
C PRO A 21 -1.19 11.36 7.35
N TYR A 22 -0.88 10.13 6.99
CA TYR A 22 -1.42 9.46 5.81
C TYR A 22 -1.69 7.99 6.06
N ALA A 23 -2.66 7.44 5.34
CA ALA A 23 -2.82 6.01 5.16
C ALA A 23 -1.94 5.52 4.00
N ILE A 24 -1.71 4.22 3.88
CA ILE A 24 -1.00 3.63 2.74
C ILE A 24 -1.77 2.44 2.17
N LEU A 25 -1.84 2.35 0.84
CA LEU A 25 -2.38 1.19 0.15
C LEU A 25 -1.22 0.27 -0.26
N SER A 26 -1.25 -0.96 0.25
CA SER A 26 -0.46 -2.07 -0.24
C SER A 26 -1.35 -2.99 -1.08
N HIS A 27 -0.95 -3.30 -2.31
CA HIS A 27 -1.72 -4.16 -3.19
C HIS A 27 -0.82 -4.93 -4.15
N THR A 28 -1.34 -6.03 -4.68
CA THR A 28 -0.72 -6.69 -5.83
C THR A 28 -1.14 -6.00 -7.11
N TRP A 29 -0.17 -5.68 -7.95
CA TRP A 29 -0.48 -5.09 -9.25
C TRP A 29 -1.26 -6.11 -10.10
N GLY A 30 -2.27 -5.61 -10.79
CA GLY A 30 -3.11 -6.35 -11.70
C GLY A 30 -3.16 -5.69 -13.07
N ASN A 31 -4.21 -6.03 -13.81
CA ASN A 31 -4.47 -5.39 -15.09
C ASN A 31 -4.99 -3.97 -14.87
N GLU A 32 -4.59 -3.06 -15.76
CA GLU A 32 -5.08 -1.67 -15.78
C GLU A 32 -4.81 -0.90 -14.48
N GLU A 33 -3.59 -0.97 -13.96
CA GLU A 33 -3.15 -0.05 -12.90
C GLU A 33 -3.19 1.40 -13.37
N VAL A 34 -3.47 2.30 -12.43
CA VAL A 34 -3.36 3.75 -12.64
C VAL A 34 -1.96 4.19 -12.24
N THR A 35 -1.28 4.84 -13.17
CA THR A 35 0.07 5.37 -12.97
C THR A 35 0.03 6.82 -12.48
N PHE A 36 1.16 7.34 -11.99
CA PHE A 36 1.32 8.77 -11.72
C PHE A 36 0.95 9.62 -12.95
N ARG A 37 1.36 9.21 -14.15
CA ARG A 37 1.04 9.92 -15.38
C ARG A 37 -0.46 9.95 -15.66
N ASP A 38 -1.16 8.83 -15.47
CA ASP A 38 -2.62 8.78 -15.58
C ASP A 38 -3.28 9.78 -14.62
N MET A 39 -2.84 9.84 -13.36
CA MET A 39 -3.37 10.78 -12.37
C MET A 39 -3.18 12.24 -12.79
N MET A 40 -2.04 12.58 -13.38
CA MET A 40 -1.78 13.92 -13.91
C MET A 40 -2.63 14.25 -15.13
N LEU A 41 -2.77 13.31 -16.08
CA LEU A 41 -3.59 13.48 -17.29
C LEU A 41 -5.08 13.63 -16.98
N ARG A 42 -5.57 12.97 -15.93
CA ARG A 42 -6.98 13.08 -15.49
C ARG A 42 -7.37 14.50 -15.10
N LEU A 43 -6.43 15.32 -14.64
CA LEU A 43 -6.67 16.66 -14.13
C LEU A 43 -6.40 17.77 -15.16
N THR A 44 -5.78 17.45 -16.29
CA THR A 44 -5.51 18.43 -17.35
C THR A 44 -6.78 18.76 -18.11
N LYS A 45 -7.21 20.03 -18.04
CA LYS A 45 -8.44 20.54 -18.66
C LYS A 45 -8.48 20.43 -20.20
N ASP A 46 -7.32 20.33 -20.84
CA ASP A 46 -7.18 20.33 -22.32
C ASP A 46 -7.17 18.93 -22.95
N LEU A 47 -7.12 17.86 -22.15
CA LEU A 47 -7.19 16.49 -22.66
C LEU A 47 -8.64 16.02 -22.66
N ALA A 48 -9.10 15.64 -23.85
CA ALA A 48 -10.48 15.25 -24.15
C ALA A 48 -11.07 14.38 -23.04
N VAL A 49 -12.28 14.75 -22.59
CA VAL A 49 -13.11 14.04 -21.58
C VAL A 49 -12.97 12.51 -21.66
N GLU A 50 -12.85 11.96 -22.87
CA GLU A 50 -12.59 10.55 -23.14
C GLU A 50 -11.38 9.94 -22.41
N ALA A 51 -10.25 10.64 -22.32
CA ALA A 51 -9.05 10.12 -21.66
C ALA A 51 -9.26 10.00 -20.15
N SER A 52 -9.89 11.02 -19.53
CA SER A 52 -10.28 10.96 -18.12
C SER A 52 -11.27 9.81 -17.87
N THR A 53 -12.32 9.70 -18.70
CA THR A 53 -13.31 8.62 -18.58
C THR A 53 -12.67 7.24 -18.68
N ARG A 54 -11.73 7.04 -19.63
CA ARG A 54 -11.00 5.76 -19.76
C ARG A 54 -10.16 5.43 -18.52
N ILE A 55 -9.50 6.44 -17.93
CA ILE A 55 -8.71 6.25 -16.70
C ILE A 55 -9.62 5.88 -15.53
N GLU A 56 -10.77 6.54 -15.39
CA GLU A 56 -11.72 6.29 -14.30
C GLU A 56 -12.39 4.91 -14.38
N GLN A 57 -12.41 4.30 -15.57
CA GLN A 57 -12.89 2.93 -15.78
C GLN A 57 -11.85 1.85 -15.44
N LYS A 58 -10.56 2.22 -15.28
CA LYS A 58 -9.51 1.25 -14.96
C LYS A 58 -9.75 0.62 -13.60
N ALA A 59 -9.50 -0.69 -13.49
CA ALA A 59 -9.56 -1.40 -12.21
C ALA A 59 -8.64 -0.77 -11.15
N GLY A 60 -7.47 -0.27 -11.56
CA GLY A 60 -6.57 0.50 -10.71
C GLY A 60 -7.23 1.72 -10.07
N PHE A 61 -8.06 2.45 -10.81
CA PHE A 61 -8.72 3.66 -10.33
C PHE A 61 -9.75 3.35 -9.25
N ILE A 62 -10.53 2.29 -9.43
CA ILE A 62 -11.51 1.83 -8.45
C ILE A 62 -10.81 1.53 -7.11
N LYS A 63 -9.62 0.91 -7.15
CA LYS A 63 -8.84 0.66 -5.92
C LYS A 63 -8.41 1.95 -5.23
N ILE A 64 -7.98 2.96 -6.00
CA ILE A 64 -7.65 4.29 -5.45
C ILE A 64 -8.87 4.93 -4.81
N GLN A 65 -10.04 4.91 -5.46
CA GLN A 65 -11.27 5.47 -4.89
C GLN A 65 -11.65 4.77 -3.59
N LYS A 66 -11.69 3.43 -3.58
CA LYS A 66 -12.07 2.64 -2.40
C LYS A 66 -11.11 2.82 -1.23
N SER A 67 -9.82 2.81 -1.50
CA SER A 67 -8.80 3.08 -0.46
C SER A 67 -8.87 4.53 0.05
N CYS A 68 -9.19 5.51 -0.78
CA CYS A 68 -9.45 6.88 -0.34
C CYS A 68 -10.70 6.99 0.53
N GLU A 69 -11.78 6.28 0.19
CA GLU A 69 -13.01 6.20 1.00
C GLU A 69 -12.70 5.63 2.40
N LEU A 70 -11.91 4.55 2.48
CA LEU A 70 -11.45 3.97 3.74
C LEU A 70 -10.56 4.94 4.53
N ALA A 71 -9.52 5.50 3.91
CA ALA A 71 -8.64 6.49 4.52
C ALA A 71 -9.43 7.65 5.13
N LYS A 72 -10.39 8.20 4.38
CA LYS A 72 -11.24 9.29 4.84
C LYS A 72 -12.11 8.90 6.04
N ARG A 73 -12.71 7.71 6.02
CA ARG A 73 -13.51 7.19 7.14
C ARG A 73 -12.67 7.05 8.41
N ASP A 74 -11.42 6.64 8.25
CA ASP A 74 -10.49 6.39 9.35
C ASP A 74 -9.73 7.68 9.76
N GLY A 75 -10.11 8.84 9.18
CA GLY A 75 -9.63 10.16 9.58
C GLY A 75 -8.39 10.67 8.84
N PHE A 76 -7.93 9.97 7.80
CA PHE A 76 -6.78 10.38 6.99
C PHE A 76 -7.22 11.22 5.78
N GLU A 77 -6.64 12.41 5.65
CA GLU A 77 -6.85 13.28 4.47
C GLU A 77 -6.05 12.80 3.25
N TYR A 78 -5.00 12.01 3.49
CA TYR A 78 -4.07 11.61 2.45
C TYR A 78 -3.82 10.10 2.47
N ILE A 79 -3.62 9.53 1.28
CA ILE A 79 -3.17 8.15 1.11
C ILE A 79 -1.97 8.07 0.18
N TRP A 80 -1.02 7.18 0.49
CA TRP A 80 0.07 6.82 -0.40
C TRP A 80 -0.24 5.55 -1.18
N ASN A 81 0.13 5.52 -2.46
CA ASN A 81 0.03 4.36 -3.33
C ASN A 81 1.20 4.36 -4.32
N ASP A 82 1.89 3.24 -4.45
CA ASP A 82 3.13 3.14 -5.24
C ASP A 82 2.93 3.31 -6.76
N THR A 83 1.76 3.00 -7.30
CA THR A 83 1.45 3.20 -8.72
C THR A 83 1.19 4.66 -9.07
N CYS A 84 0.60 5.41 -8.15
CA CYS A 84 0.20 6.79 -8.36
C CYS A 84 1.14 7.84 -7.77
N CYS A 85 1.90 7.50 -6.73
CA CYS A 85 2.73 8.48 -6.00
C CYS A 85 4.22 8.43 -6.40
N ILE A 86 4.64 7.42 -7.16
CA ILE A 86 6.00 7.32 -7.71
C ILE A 86 5.92 7.51 -9.22
N ASP A 87 6.70 8.45 -9.74
CA ASP A 87 6.98 8.55 -11.16
C ASP A 87 8.01 7.48 -11.55
N LYS A 88 7.52 6.40 -12.15
CA LYS A 88 8.34 5.26 -12.56
C LYS A 88 9.11 5.51 -13.86
N GLU A 89 8.80 6.58 -14.59
CA GLU A 89 9.56 6.99 -15.77
C GLU A 89 10.85 7.75 -15.37
N SER A 90 10.87 8.31 -14.16
CA SER A 90 12.06 8.90 -13.56
C SER A 90 12.91 7.84 -12.85
N SER A 91 14.02 7.42 -13.47
CA SER A 91 14.93 6.43 -12.89
C SER A 91 15.53 6.86 -11.55
N ALA A 92 15.77 8.17 -11.37
CA ALA A 92 16.23 8.75 -10.12
C ALA A 92 15.17 8.61 -9.02
N GLU A 93 13.92 8.96 -9.33
CA GLU A 93 12.82 8.86 -8.38
C GLU A 93 12.50 7.41 -8.03
N LEU A 94 12.49 6.51 -9.02
CA LEU A 94 12.29 5.08 -8.78
C LEU A 94 13.36 4.51 -7.82
N SER A 95 14.62 4.90 -8.01
CA SER A 95 15.71 4.48 -7.13
C SER A 95 15.56 5.04 -5.71
N GLU A 96 15.17 6.30 -5.58
CA GLU A 96 14.91 6.93 -4.28
C GLU A 96 13.71 6.29 -3.57
N ALA A 97 12.65 6.01 -4.32
CA ALA A 97 11.44 5.38 -3.81
C ALA A 97 11.73 3.97 -3.28
N ILE A 98 12.47 3.15 -4.02
CA ILE A 98 12.94 1.83 -3.58
C ILE A 98 13.66 1.91 -2.23
N ASN A 99 14.57 2.89 -2.08
CA ASN A 99 15.32 3.09 -0.84
C ASN A 99 14.49 3.70 0.30
N SER A 100 13.29 4.20 0.00
CA SER A 100 12.40 4.87 0.95
C SER A 100 11.13 4.07 1.26
N MET A 101 10.87 2.95 0.59
CA MET A 101 9.65 2.13 0.77
C MET A 101 9.39 1.76 2.22
N TYR A 102 10.38 1.18 2.91
CA TYR A 102 10.24 0.83 4.33
C TYR A 102 9.85 2.05 5.18
N ARG A 103 10.41 3.23 4.87
CA ARG A 103 10.08 4.48 5.58
C ARG A 103 8.67 4.97 5.25
N HIS A 104 8.22 4.86 4.01
CA HIS A 104 6.85 5.23 3.62
C HIS A 104 5.82 4.31 4.31
N TYR A 105 6.08 3.01 4.35
CA TYR A 105 5.21 2.08 5.07
C TYR A 105 5.24 2.33 6.58
N GLY A 106 6.43 2.49 7.17
CA GLY A 106 6.56 2.73 8.62
C GLY A 106 6.11 4.12 9.10
N GLY A 107 6.04 5.11 8.21
CA GLY A 107 5.51 6.43 8.51
C GLY A 107 3.99 6.57 8.35
N SER A 108 3.33 5.56 7.78
CA SER A 108 1.88 5.55 7.63
C SER A 108 1.17 5.33 8.97
N GLY A 109 -0.01 5.93 9.14
CA GLY A 109 -0.85 5.68 10.31
C GLY A 109 -1.61 4.36 10.23
N VAL A 110 -1.90 3.89 9.01
CA VAL A 110 -2.50 2.58 8.72
C VAL A 110 -2.11 2.12 7.32
N CYS A 111 -1.83 0.83 7.19
CA CYS A 111 -1.66 0.17 5.90
C CYS A 111 -2.88 -0.69 5.58
N TYR A 112 -3.52 -0.41 4.45
CA TYR A 112 -4.56 -1.24 3.89
C TYR A 112 -3.92 -2.24 2.93
N ALA A 113 -3.87 -3.51 3.34
CA ALA A 113 -3.41 -4.60 2.48
C ALA A 113 -4.60 -5.15 1.68
N TYR A 114 -4.72 -4.72 0.43
CA TYR A 114 -5.80 -5.15 -0.47
C TYR A 114 -5.42 -6.42 -1.23
N LEU A 115 -6.18 -7.48 -0.99
CA LEU A 115 -5.93 -8.82 -1.48
C LEU A 115 -6.96 -9.20 -2.55
N VAL A 116 -6.68 -8.79 -3.79
CA VAL A 116 -7.58 -8.97 -4.95
C VAL A 116 -7.95 -10.44 -5.25
N ASP A 117 -7.12 -11.38 -4.81
CA ASP A 117 -7.27 -12.82 -5.05
C ASP A 117 -7.83 -13.59 -3.85
N VAL A 118 -8.23 -12.88 -2.78
CA VAL A 118 -8.80 -13.50 -1.59
C VAL A 118 -10.31 -13.30 -1.57
N SER A 119 -11.00 -14.41 -1.28
CA SER A 119 -12.44 -14.42 -0.97
C SER A 119 -12.74 -15.18 0.33
N LEU A 120 -12.01 -16.27 0.60
CA LEU A 120 -12.22 -17.12 1.78
C LEU A 120 -10.91 -17.49 2.52
N SER A 121 -9.75 -17.39 1.87
CA SER A 121 -8.49 -17.90 2.40
C SER A 121 -7.30 -17.04 1.99
N LEU A 122 -6.48 -16.68 2.99
CA LEU A 122 -5.25 -15.90 2.81
C LEU A 122 -4.07 -16.73 2.26
N TRP A 123 -4.12 -18.05 2.43
CA TRP A 123 -3.00 -18.97 2.17
C TRP A 123 -2.43 -18.89 0.76
N ASN A 124 -3.30 -18.67 -0.22
CA ASN A 124 -2.91 -18.64 -1.64
C ASN A 124 -2.85 -17.22 -2.20
N SER A 125 -2.91 -16.18 -1.35
CA SER A 125 -2.82 -14.82 -1.86
C SER A 125 -1.43 -14.57 -2.41
N ARG A 126 -1.37 -14.08 -3.65
CA ARG A 126 -0.14 -13.62 -4.30
C ARG A 126 0.50 -12.48 -3.53
N TRP A 127 -0.23 -11.82 -2.64
CA TRP A 127 0.34 -10.78 -1.79
C TRP A 127 1.48 -11.33 -0.95
N PHE A 128 1.34 -12.52 -0.34
CA PHE A 128 2.36 -13.12 0.52
C PHE A 128 3.58 -13.67 -0.22
N THR A 129 3.48 -13.91 -1.53
CA THR A 129 4.55 -14.50 -2.33
C THR A 129 5.46 -13.45 -2.97
N ARG A 130 5.32 -12.17 -2.63
CA ARG A 130 6.09 -11.07 -3.24
C ARG A 130 7.33 -10.74 -2.41
N GLY A 131 8.40 -10.34 -3.10
CA GLY A 131 9.62 -9.85 -2.43
C GLY A 131 9.44 -8.57 -1.60
N TRP A 132 8.34 -7.82 -1.81
CA TRP A 132 8.03 -6.61 -1.05
C TRP A 132 7.20 -6.86 0.21
N THR A 133 6.46 -7.97 0.27
CA THR A 133 5.54 -8.34 1.37
C THR A 133 6.13 -8.08 2.74
N LEU A 134 7.40 -8.46 2.93
CA LEU A 134 8.04 -8.35 4.23
C LEU A 134 8.10 -6.90 4.73
N GLN A 135 8.44 -5.95 3.85
CA GLN A 135 8.47 -4.54 4.22
C GLN A 135 7.06 -3.99 4.41
N GLU A 136 6.13 -4.38 3.55
CA GLU A 136 4.73 -3.95 3.62
C GLU A 136 4.02 -4.49 4.88
N LEU A 137 4.45 -5.66 5.39
CA LEU A 137 3.91 -6.34 6.57
C LEU A 137 4.54 -5.88 7.89
N LEU A 138 5.85 -5.60 7.88
CA LEU A 138 6.61 -5.34 9.11
C LEU A 138 6.83 -3.86 9.40
N ALA A 139 6.94 -3.02 8.37
CA ALA A 139 7.24 -1.61 8.57
C ALA A 139 6.07 -0.82 9.19
N PRO A 140 4.81 -0.96 8.74
CA PRO A 140 3.70 -0.26 9.36
C PRO A 140 3.43 -0.76 10.78
N SER A 141 3.02 0.16 11.65
CA SER A 141 2.57 -0.15 13.01
C SER A 141 1.19 -0.80 13.02
N ASN A 142 0.32 -0.42 12.09
CA ASN A 142 -1.03 -0.94 11.94
C ASN A 142 -1.29 -1.39 10.50
N ILE A 143 -1.77 -2.63 10.34
CA ILE A 143 -2.13 -3.22 9.04
C ILE A 143 -3.50 -3.86 9.17
N VAL A 144 -4.36 -3.55 8.20
CA VAL A 144 -5.68 -4.14 8.04
C VAL A 144 -5.76 -4.81 6.68
N PHE A 145 -6.15 -6.08 6.66
CA PHE A 145 -6.31 -6.88 5.45
C PHE A 145 -7.74 -6.76 4.93
N TYR A 146 -7.86 -6.50 3.64
CA TYR A 146 -9.13 -6.41 2.92
C TYR A 146 -9.17 -7.42 1.77
N ASP A 147 -10.31 -8.05 1.58
CA ASP A 147 -10.55 -8.94 0.45
C ASP A 147 -10.84 -8.16 -0.85
N LYS A 148 -11.11 -8.89 -1.95
CA LYS A 148 -11.43 -8.29 -3.26
C LYS A 148 -12.68 -7.39 -3.26
N ASP A 149 -13.58 -7.58 -2.30
CA ASP A 149 -14.85 -6.86 -2.17
C ASP A 149 -14.73 -5.70 -1.14
N TRP A 150 -13.51 -5.41 -0.68
CA TRP A 150 -13.19 -4.40 0.35
C TRP A 150 -13.83 -4.69 1.70
N LEU A 151 -14.08 -5.97 2.00
CA LEU A 151 -14.48 -6.40 3.33
C LEU A 151 -13.24 -6.65 4.18
N GLU A 152 -13.30 -6.15 5.42
CA GLU A 152 -12.23 -6.36 6.38
C GLU A 152 -12.15 -7.85 6.77
N ILE A 153 -10.96 -8.42 6.60
CA ILE A 153 -10.64 -9.79 7.00
C ILE A 153 -10.14 -9.80 8.45
N GLY A 154 -9.34 -8.78 8.81
CA GLY A 154 -8.77 -8.60 10.14
C GLY A 154 -7.47 -7.80 10.11
N THR A 155 -6.85 -7.65 11.26
CA THR A 155 -5.57 -6.94 11.42
C THR A 155 -4.38 -7.90 11.46
N ARG A 156 -3.16 -7.37 11.32
CA ARG A 156 -1.93 -8.18 11.53
C ARG A 156 -1.92 -8.88 12.89
N SER A 157 -2.35 -8.19 13.95
CA SER A 157 -2.42 -8.77 15.29
C SER A 157 -3.53 -9.81 15.41
N SER A 158 -4.74 -9.55 14.89
CA SER A 158 -5.85 -10.52 15.00
C SER A 158 -5.63 -11.79 14.15
N LEU A 159 -4.78 -11.70 13.12
CA LEU A 159 -4.44 -12.80 12.21
C LEU A 159 -3.01 -13.31 12.43
N ALA A 160 -2.36 -12.97 13.55
CA ALA A 160 -0.94 -13.23 13.78
C ALA A 160 -0.58 -14.70 13.59
N GLU A 161 -1.37 -15.64 14.13
CA GLU A 161 -1.12 -17.08 13.95
C GLU A 161 -1.14 -17.49 12.47
N LEU A 162 -2.17 -17.07 11.73
CA LEU A 162 -2.30 -17.42 10.32
C LEU A 162 -1.19 -16.80 9.47
N VAL A 163 -0.88 -15.52 9.69
CA VAL A 163 0.21 -14.82 9.00
C VAL A 163 1.56 -15.43 9.36
N SER A 164 1.74 -15.85 10.61
CA SER A 164 2.96 -16.54 11.06
C SER A 164 3.17 -17.85 10.32
N VAL A 165 2.11 -18.64 10.11
CA VAL A 165 2.24 -19.90 9.36
C VAL A 165 2.56 -19.66 7.89
N ILE A 166 2.00 -18.60 7.27
CA ILE A 166 2.26 -18.27 5.87
C ILE A 166 3.68 -17.73 5.66
N THR A 167 4.16 -16.88 6.57
CA THR A 167 5.39 -16.09 6.39
C THR A 167 6.59 -16.60 7.19
N MET A 168 6.36 -17.55 8.11
CA MET A 168 7.34 -18.03 9.10
C MET A 168 7.84 -16.94 10.07
N ILE A 169 7.19 -15.77 10.09
CA ILE A 169 7.49 -14.69 11.04
C ILE A 169 6.85 -15.06 12.39
N PRO A 170 7.58 -15.01 13.51
CA PRO A 170 7.01 -15.30 14.83
C PRO A 170 5.82 -14.41 15.17
N THR A 171 4.79 -14.95 15.83
CA THR A 171 3.62 -14.17 16.29
C THR A 171 4.02 -13.01 17.18
N SER A 172 5.02 -13.20 18.07
CA SER A 172 5.58 -12.14 18.91
C SER A 172 6.08 -10.92 18.13
N VAL A 173 6.59 -11.12 16.91
CA VAL A 173 7.02 -10.04 16.02
C VAL A 173 5.82 -9.37 15.35
N LEU A 174 4.83 -10.16 14.91
CA LEU A 174 3.62 -9.67 14.26
C LEU A 174 2.70 -8.88 15.22
N GLU A 175 2.66 -9.29 16.48
CA GLU A 175 1.89 -8.63 17.54
C GLU A 175 2.59 -7.39 18.09
N GLY A 176 3.91 -7.28 17.88
CA GLY A 176 4.73 -6.14 18.33
C GLY A 176 5.37 -6.34 19.71
N ASP A 177 5.21 -7.51 20.33
CA ASP A 177 5.82 -7.87 21.62
C ASP A 177 7.35 -7.98 21.53
N GLN A 178 7.87 -8.36 20.36
CA GLN A 178 9.29 -8.48 20.07
C GLN A 178 9.75 -7.41 19.06
N ASP A 179 10.75 -6.61 19.44
CA ASP A 179 11.38 -5.67 18.51
C ASP A 179 12.12 -6.43 17.39
N LEU A 180 11.85 -6.08 16.13
CA LEU A 180 12.54 -6.56 14.94
C LEU A 180 14.07 -6.45 15.02
N LYS A 181 14.59 -5.45 15.73
CA LYS A 181 16.04 -5.25 15.93
C LYS A 181 16.67 -6.35 16.80
N SER A 182 15.87 -7.03 17.62
CA SER A 182 16.33 -8.18 18.41
C SER A 182 16.52 -9.44 17.56
N CYS A 183 15.89 -9.51 16.39
CA CYS A 183 16.03 -10.63 15.47
C CYS A 183 17.34 -10.52 14.67
N THR A 184 18.03 -11.64 14.54
CA THR A 184 19.25 -11.72 13.74
C THR A 184 18.97 -11.38 12.27
N ILE A 185 19.99 -10.96 11.54
CA ILE A 185 19.88 -10.73 10.10
C ILE A 185 19.46 -12.03 9.39
N ALA A 186 20.01 -13.18 9.78
CA ALA A 186 19.68 -14.47 9.20
C ALA A 186 18.19 -14.82 9.37
N GLN A 187 17.62 -14.61 10.56
CA GLN A 187 16.18 -14.78 10.79
C GLN A 187 15.36 -13.86 9.87
N ARG A 188 15.70 -12.58 9.84
CA ARG A 188 14.98 -11.61 9.01
C ARG A 188 15.05 -11.94 7.52
N MET A 189 16.19 -12.41 7.04
CA MET A 189 16.38 -12.83 5.65
C MET A 189 15.63 -14.12 5.33
N SER A 190 15.45 -15.02 6.31
CA SER A 190 14.67 -16.26 6.11
C SER A 190 13.17 -16.01 5.86
N TRP A 191 12.65 -14.84 6.25
CA TRP A 191 11.26 -14.44 6.02
C TRP A 191 11.00 -13.84 4.62
N ALA A 192 12.08 -13.59 3.85
CA ALA A 192 12.00 -13.06 2.49
C ALA A 192 12.10 -14.17 1.42
N ALA A 193 12.03 -15.44 1.82
CA ALA A 193 12.23 -16.61 0.98
C ALA A 193 10.95 -17.10 0.30
#